data_AF-D8M9Z4-F1
#
_entry.id   AF-D8M9Z4-F1
#
_cell.length_a   1.000
_cell.length_b   1.000
_cell.length_c   1.000
_cell.angle_alpha   90.00
_cell.angle_beta   90.00
_cell.angle_gamma   90.00
#
_symmetry.space_group_name_H-M   'P 1'
#
loop_
_entity.id
_entity.type
_entity.pdbx_description
1 polymer ?
#
loop_
_entity_poly.entity_id
_entity_poly.type
_entity_poly.pdbx_seq_one_letter_code
_entity_poly.pdbx_strand_id
1 'polypeptide(L)'
;MWDKMNDREIKIDQDMMKREFQAKTSTVTFAMPTSQSEKVTTLLEGQREQNVGIVIGRIRLDVQDIRHALLFVDFNVLTRELVIRLASAIPTTSEQEAFLGYTGDVSKLSKASQFGYYLSDIPNLQARVNCFKVILSFDDELERLKGSLQKYFDVIRMVRNNKGLYTIIEIILALGNFLNGDNPRGGAWGFHIGFLQKLNETKTADNKKTLMTVICDMVAHSYPSILTDLQQLDQLQMIEKVDIKDILKDITNLQGAIKLVKAQSDLKPFCDEDLFPQKISPKVGDMTTRFEELHSLQAKVKDAFRDLLAWFGESEKDYTENTFFKVISDFYKMFNNEMRELEKRKKQSEEIKRQKQLQEELLHAAGQHAMDEFQNDTQGKNSRMVSQSFRQSMRGIASRKSMQPMPFEPISAQGRNTISRQLGVPTNRLSIMSSESDTMNEEDDYNSLSQNESDISDDSWMMQGRR
;
A
#
# COMPACT_ATOMS: atom_id res chain seq x y z
N MET A 1 -10.63 9.19 -34.09
CA MET A 1 -9.25 8.77 -34.43
C MET A 1 -9.30 7.84 -35.61
N TRP A 2 -9.93 6.67 -35.44
CA TRP A 2 -10.14 5.67 -36.49
C TRP A 2 -10.78 6.24 -37.76
N ASP A 3 -11.73 7.18 -37.66
CA ASP A 3 -12.36 7.87 -38.80
C ASP A 3 -11.41 8.76 -39.63
N LYS A 4 -10.15 8.90 -39.19
CA LYS A 4 -9.07 9.62 -39.90
C LYS A 4 -7.91 8.69 -40.31
N MET A 5 -8.11 7.38 -40.26
CA MET A 5 -7.11 6.37 -40.64
C MET A 5 -7.61 5.59 -41.86
N ASN A 6 -6.79 5.50 -42.90
CA ASN A 6 -7.07 4.70 -44.10
C ASN A 6 -6.03 3.58 -44.22
N ASP A 7 -6.42 2.36 -43.89
CA ASP A 7 -5.56 1.17 -43.96
C ASP A 7 -5.07 0.89 -45.38
N ARG A 8 -5.84 1.27 -46.40
CA ARG A 8 -5.56 1.06 -47.83
C ARG A 8 -4.38 1.88 -48.36
N GLU A 9 -3.96 2.92 -47.64
CA GLU A 9 -2.76 3.71 -47.99
C GLU A 9 -1.47 3.08 -47.45
N ILE A 10 -1.57 2.12 -46.51
CA ILE A 10 -0.42 1.45 -45.91
C ILE A 10 0.10 0.37 -46.87
N LYS A 11 1.21 0.67 -47.55
CA LYS A 11 1.90 -0.29 -48.43
C LYS A 11 2.64 -1.35 -47.61
N ILE A 12 2.01 -2.49 -47.41
CA ILE A 12 2.59 -3.66 -46.75
C ILE A 12 3.33 -4.52 -47.79
N ASP A 13 4.59 -4.86 -47.52
CA ASP A 13 5.33 -5.88 -48.28
C ASP A 13 4.72 -7.26 -48.02
N GLN A 14 3.97 -7.75 -49.00
CA GLN A 14 3.26 -9.03 -48.89
C GLN A 14 4.20 -10.24 -48.85
N ASP A 15 5.41 -10.15 -49.43
CA ASP A 15 6.31 -11.30 -49.54
C ASP A 15 7.26 -11.38 -48.34
N MET A 16 7.60 -10.24 -47.73
CA MET A 16 8.11 -10.19 -46.36
C MET A 16 7.07 -10.74 -45.37
N MET A 17 5.82 -10.29 -45.42
CA MET A 17 4.78 -10.79 -44.50
C MET A 17 4.53 -12.30 -44.66
N LYS A 18 4.48 -12.83 -45.89
CA LYS A 18 4.40 -14.29 -46.12
C LYS A 18 5.62 -15.03 -45.55
N ARG A 19 6.82 -14.46 -45.62
CA ARG A 19 8.05 -15.09 -45.12
C ARG A 19 8.11 -15.16 -43.60
N GLU A 20 7.79 -14.07 -42.92
CA GLU A 20 7.89 -13.98 -41.46
C GLU A 20 6.67 -14.61 -40.75
N PHE A 21 5.48 -14.56 -41.38
CA PHE A 21 4.21 -15.02 -40.77
C PHE A 21 3.57 -16.23 -41.47
N GLN A 22 4.30 -16.95 -42.34
CA GLN A 22 3.83 -18.27 -42.79
C GLN A 22 3.60 -19.20 -41.59
N ALA A 23 2.41 -19.78 -41.51
CA ALA A 23 2.15 -20.86 -40.56
C ALA A 23 3.15 -22.00 -40.82
N LYS A 24 3.87 -22.43 -39.78
CA LYS A 24 4.87 -23.51 -39.92
C LYS A 24 4.16 -24.79 -40.36
N THR A 25 4.33 -25.15 -41.64
CA THR A 25 3.91 -26.44 -42.19
C THR A 25 4.57 -27.54 -41.39
N SER A 26 3.83 -28.09 -40.42
CA SER A 26 4.31 -29.21 -39.62
C SER A 26 4.47 -30.40 -40.55
N THR A 27 5.70 -30.87 -40.71
CA THR A 27 6.03 -32.04 -41.52
C THR A 27 5.48 -33.28 -40.83
N VAL A 28 4.19 -33.53 -41.04
CA VAL A 28 3.55 -34.82 -40.77
C VAL A 28 4.24 -35.83 -41.67
N THR A 29 5.18 -36.57 -41.10
CA THR A 29 5.81 -37.72 -41.74
C THR A 29 4.72 -38.74 -42.03
N PHE A 30 4.36 -38.85 -43.31
CA PHE A 30 3.41 -39.85 -43.80
C PHE A 30 4.04 -41.25 -43.69
N ALA A 31 3.97 -41.83 -42.50
CA ALA A 31 4.05 -43.27 -42.34
C ALA A 31 2.92 -43.91 -43.17
N MET A 32 3.21 -45.03 -43.84
CA MET A 32 2.20 -45.71 -44.67
C MET A 32 1.01 -46.16 -43.81
N PRO A 33 -0.24 -46.08 -44.32
CA PRO A 33 -1.42 -46.42 -43.55
C PRO A 33 -1.51 -47.93 -43.30
N THR A 34 -1.15 -48.36 -42.09
CA THR A 34 -1.47 -49.68 -41.55
C THR A 34 -2.40 -49.56 -40.34
N SER A 35 -3.41 -50.42 -40.30
CA SER A 35 -4.62 -50.33 -39.47
C SER A 35 -5.57 -49.16 -39.81
N GLN A 36 -6.86 -49.41 -39.67
CA GLN A 36 -7.91 -48.40 -39.78
C GLN A 36 -7.99 -47.66 -38.45
N SER A 37 -7.64 -46.37 -38.40
CA SER A 37 -7.97 -45.54 -37.25
C SER A 37 -9.48 -45.25 -37.25
N GLU A 38 -10.19 -45.76 -36.25
CA GLU A 38 -11.59 -45.40 -36.03
C GLU A 38 -11.71 -43.89 -35.82
N LYS A 39 -12.75 -43.27 -36.39
CA LYS A 39 -12.98 -41.84 -36.28
C LYS A 39 -13.40 -41.47 -34.86
N VAL A 40 -12.42 -41.13 -34.02
CA VAL A 40 -12.64 -40.55 -32.69
C VAL A 40 -13.57 -39.34 -32.83
N THR A 41 -14.73 -39.43 -32.20
CA THR A 41 -15.81 -38.45 -32.32
C THR A 41 -15.73 -37.45 -31.16
N THR A 42 -15.82 -36.16 -31.46
CA THR A 42 -15.75 -35.06 -30.49
C THR A 42 -17.09 -34.33 -30.47
N LEU A 43 -17.66 -34.14 -29.28
CA LEU A 43 -18.90 -33.39 -29.08
C LEU A 43 -18.66 -31.97 -28.54
N LEU A 44 -17.46 -31.73 -28.00
CA LEU A 44 -17.00 -30.41 -27.55
C LEU A 44 -16.36 -29.62 -28.70
N GLU A 45 -16.46 -28.29 -28.65
CA GLU A 45 -15.73 -27.39 -29.57
C GLU A 45 -14.21 -27.57 -29.41
N GLY A 46 -13.44 -27.48 -30.50
CA GLY A 46 -12.02 -27.88 -30.51
C GLY A 46 -11.13 -27.27 -29.41
N GLN A 47 -11.32 -25.99 -29.06
CA GLN A 47 -10.55 -25.38 -27.96
C GLN A 47 -10.99 -25.86 -26.57
N ARG A 48 -12.29 -26.13 -26.41
CA ARG A 48 -12.89 -26.65 -25.18
C ARG A 48 -12.50 -28.12 -24.96
N GLU A 49 -12.62 -28.94 -26.00
CA GLU A 49 -12.12 -30.31 -26.11
C GLU A 49 -10.64 -30.41 -25.69
N GLN A 50 -9.77 -29.56 -26.27
CA GLN A 50 -8.35 -29.52 -25.93
C GLN A 50 -8.11 -29.13 -24.46
N ASN A 51 -8.78 -28.09 -23.97
CA ASN A 51 -8.63 -27.62 -22.59
C ASN A 51 -9.07 -28.68 -21.57
N VAL A 52 -10.22 -29.31 -21.79
CA VAL A 52 -10.75 -30.40 -20.95
C VAL A 52 -9.81 -31.61 -20.99
N GLY A 53 -9.30 -32.01 -22.16
CA GLY A 53 -8.32 -33.08 -22.30
C GLY A 53 -7.01 -32.83 -21.54
N ILE A 54 -6.50 -31.60 -21.55
CA ILE A 54 -5.31 -31.20 -20.76
C ILE A 54 -5.58 -31.31 -19.26
N VAL A 55 -6.77 -30.96 -18.78
CA VAL A 55 -7.12 -31.07 -17.36
C VAL A 55 -7.29 -32.53 -16.93
N ILE A 56 -7.97 -33.36 -17.71
CA ILE A 56 -8.12 -34.81 -17.43
C ILE A 56 -6.75 -35.50 -17.36
N GLY A 57 -5.85 -35.19 -18.30
CA GLY A 57 -4.47 -35.71 -18.30
C GLY A 57 -3.64 -35.34 -17.07
N ARG A 58 -4.05 -34.31 -16.33
CA ARG A 58 -3.48 -33.92 -15.02
C ARG A 58 -4.20 -34.56 -13.83
N ILE A 59 -5.51 -34.85 -13.96
CA ILE A 59 -6.31 -35.49 -12.91
C ILE A 59 -5.92 -36.96 -12.70
N ARG A 60 -5.69 -37.72 -13.79
CA ARG A 60 -5.21 -39.12 -13.75
C ARG A 60 -6.06 -40.11 -12.92
N LEU A 61 -7.35 -39.82 -12.74
CA LEU A 61 -8.36 -40.74 -12.21
C LEU A 61 -9.30 -41.17 -13.35
N ASP A 62 -9.99 -42.30 -13.20
CA ASP A 62 -11.05 -42.65 -14.14
C ASP A 62 -12.28 -41.75 -13.94
N VAL A 63 -13.07 -41.55 -15.00
CA VAL A 63 -14.31 -40.77 -14.90
C VAL A 63 -15.36 -41.45 -14.02
N GLN A 64 -15.39 -42.78 -13.95
CA GLN A 64 -16.30 -43.50 -13.06
C GLN A 64 -15.91 -43.31 -11.59
N ASP A 65 -14.61 -43.30 -11.26
CA ASP A 65 -14.13 -42.96 -9.91
C ASP A 65 -14.54 -41.53 -9.52
N ILE A 66 -14.44 -40.57 -10.45
CA ILE A 66 -14.85 -39.18 -10.26
C ILE A 66 -16.38 -39.07 -10.09
N ARG A 67 -17.18 -39.74 -10.94
CA ARG A 67 -18.65 -39.79 -10.84
C ARG A 67 -19.07 -40.36 -9.49
N HIS A 68 -18.50 -41.50 -9.10
CA HIS A 68 -18.74 -42.16 -7.83
C HIS A 68 -18.37 -41.25 -6.66
N ALA A 69 -17.19 -40.62 -6.66
CA ALA A 69 -16.78 -39.70 -5.59
C ALA A 69 -17.69 -38.46 -5.46
N LEU A 70 -18.23 -37.94 -6.57
CA LEU A 70 -19.17 -36.81 -6.58
C LEU A 70 -20.56 -37.16 -6.03
N LEU A 71 -21.06 -38.37 -6.29
CA LEU A 71 -22.34 -38.87 -5.77
C LEU A 71 -22.21 -39.32 -4.29
N PHE A 72 -21.17 -40.08 -3.98
CA PHE A 72 -20.93 -40.61 -2.63
C PHE A 72 -20.24 -39.61 -1.69
N VAL A 73 -19.89 -38.40 -2.16
CA VAL A 73 -19.25 -37.33 -1.35
C VAL A 73 -17.96 -37.83 -0.67
N ASP A 74 -17.05 -38.40 -1.46
CA ASP A 74 -15.77 -38.89 -0.94
C ASP A 74 -14.69 -37.80 -0.95
N PHE A 75 -14.49 -37.15 0.19
CA PHE A 75 -13.45 -36.13 0.39
C PHE A 75 -12.01 -36.68 0.38
N ASN A 76 -11.78 -38.00 0.42
CA ASN A 76 -10.45 -38.57 0.22
C ASN A 76 -10.02 -38.45 -1.25
N VAL A 77 -10.97 -38.60 -2.18
CA VAL A 77 -10.77 -38.40 -3.63
C VAL A 77 -10.94 -36.93 -3.99
N LEU A 78 -12.03 -36.30 -3.55
CA LEU A 78 -12.39 -34.90 -3.78
C LEU A 78 -11.55 -33.93 -2.92
N THR A 79 -10.23 -33.98 -3.10
CA THR A 79 -9.28 -33.01 -2.54
C THR A 79 -9.52 -31.61 -3.12
N ARG A 80 -9.18 -30.55 -2.37
CA ARG A 80 -9.34 -29.15 -2.83
C ARG A 80 -8.70 -28.92 -4.21
N GLU A 81 -7.53 -29.51 -4.46
CA GLU A 81 -6.82 -29.40 -5.73
C GLU A 81 -7.55 -30.11 -6.88
N LEU A 82 -8.11 -31.31 -6.65
CA LEU A 82 -8.94 -32.00 -7.63
C LEU A 82 -10.21 -31.20 -7.95
N VAL A 83 -10.95 -30.74 -6.93
CA VAL A 83 -12.23 -30.05 -7.16
C VAL A 83 -12.03 -28.71 -7.89
N ILE A 84 -10.92 -28.00 -7.66
CA ILE A 84 -10.56 -26.80 -8.45
C ILE A 84 -10.32 -27.17 -9.93
N ARG A 85 -9.65 -28.30 -10.21
CA ARG A 85 -9.48 -28.80 -11.60
C ARG A 85 -10.81 -29.21 -12.22
N LEU A 86 -11.64 -29.98 -11.50
CA LEU A 86 -12.95 -30.42 -11.98
C LEU A 86 -13.82 -29.22 -12.36
N ALA A 87 -13.85 -28.16 -11.53
CA ALA A 87 -14.66 -26.97 -11.78
C ALA A 87 -14.32 -26.18 -13.06
N SER A 88 -13.20 -26.46 -13.73
CA SER A 88 -12.87 -25.91 -15.06
C SER A 88 -13.08 -26.88 -16.22
N ALA A 89 -13.23 -28.18 -15.94
CA ALA A 89 -13.30 -29.25 -16.94
C ALA A 89 -14.66 -29.96 -17.05
N ILE A 90 -15.49 -29.94 -16.01
CA ILE A 90 -16.86 -30.48 -16.06
C ILE A 90 -17.70 -29.80 -17.16
N PRO A 91 -18.69 -30.51 -17.73
CA PRO A 91 -19.64 -29.92 -18.67
C PRO A 91 -20.48 -28.82 -18.00
N THR A 92 -20.71 -27.75 -18.74
CA THR A 92 -21.74 -26.73 -18.50
C THR A 92 -23.13 -27.30 -18.82
N THR A 93 -24.22 -26.64 -18.38
CA THR A 93 -25.59 -27.12 -18.59
C THR A 93 -25.90 -27.41 -20.07
N SER A 94 -25.47 -26.53 -21.00
CA SER A 94 -25.67 -26.72 -22.44
C SER A 94 -24.85 -27.89 -23.00
N GLU A 95 -23.64 -28.12 -22.47
CA GLU A 95 -22.87 -29.32 -22.80
C GLU A 95 -23.54 -30.58 -22.23
N GLN A 96 -24.09 -30.55 -21.02
CA GLN A 96 -24.83 -31.68 -20.43
C GLN A 96 -26.05 -32.06 -21.29
N GLU A 97 -26.83 -31.08 -21.75
CA GLU A 97 -27.96 -31.30 -22.66
C GLU A 97 -27.52 -31.95 -23.99
N ALA A 98 -26.41 -31.48 -24.58
CA ALA A 98 -25.86 -32.05 -25.80
C ALA A 98 -25.32 -33.48 -25.62
N PHE A 99 -24.70 -33.78 -24.47
CA PHE A 99 -24.25 -35.13 -24.14
C PHE A 99 -25.41 -36.10 -23.88
N LEU A 100 -26.44 -35.68 -23.14
CA LEU A 100 -27.64 -36.49 -22.88
C LEU A 100 -28.44 -36.79 -24.16
N GLY A 101 -28.36 -35.91 -25.17
CA GLY A 101 -28.92 -36.13 -26.51
C GLY A 101 -28.11 -37.06 -27.42
N TYR A 102 -26.91 -37.51 -27.02
CA TYR A 102 -26.05 -38.32 -27.88
C TYR A 102 -26.43 -39.81 -27.87
N THR A 103 -26.89 -40.29 -29.03
CA THR A 103 -27.34 -41.68 -29.27
C THR A 103 -26.28 -42.56 -29.94
N GLY A 104 -25.05 -42.07 -30.09
CA GLY A 104 -23.96 -42.80 -30.73
C GLY A 104 -23.15 -43.69 -29.78
N ASP A 105 -22.09 -44.30 -30.32
CA ASP A 105 -21.20 -45.18 -29.57
C ASP A 105 -20.23 -44.38 -28.69
N VAL A 106 -20.50 -44.35 -27.39
CA VAL A 106 -19.70 -43.66 -26.36
C VAL A 106 -18.23 -44.12 -26.36
N SER A 107 -17.93 -45.37 -26.71
CA SER A 107 -16.54 -45.87 -26.77
C SER A 107 -15.71 -45.19 -27.86
N LYS A 108 -16.39 -44.69 -28.92
CA LYS A 108 -15.78 -43.95 -30.04
C LYS A 108 -15.68 -42.44 -29.80
N LEU A 109 -16.20 -41.93 -28.67
CA LEU A 109 -15.96 -40.54 -28.28
C LEU A 109 -14.50 -40.33 -27.84
N SER A 110 -13.99 -39.11 -27.98
CA SER A 110 -12.70 -38.70 -27.40
C SER A 110 -12.71 -38.80 -25.88
N LYS A 111 -11.53 -38.86 -25.22
CA LYS A 111 -11.48 -38.94 -23.75
C LYS A 111 -12.10 -37.72 -23.04
N ALA A 112 -12.07 -36.53 -23.64
CA ALA A 112 -12.73 -35.35 -23.08
C ALA A 112 -14.25 -35.37 -23.31
N SER A 113 -14.71 -35.82 -24.48
CA SER A 113 -16.14 -36.01 -24.75
C SER A 113 -16.74 -37.17 -23.94
N GLN A 114 -16.01 -38.27 -23.71
CA GLN A 114 -16.39 -39.32 -22.75
C GLN A 114 -16.48 -38.78 -21.32
N PHE A 115 -15.49 -37.99 -20.88
CA PHE A 115 -15.50 -37.40 -19.54
C PHE A 115 -16.71 -36.46 -19.32
N GLY A 116 -17.06 -35.66 -20.32
CA GLY A 116 -18.29 -34.87 -20.29
C GLY A 116 -19.54 -35.75 -20.23
N TYR A 117 -19.65 -36.74 -21.12
CA TYR A 117 -20.79 -37.66 -21.20
C TYR A 117 -21.08 -38.38 -19.87
N TYR A 118 -20.08 -39.05 -19.28
CA TYR A 118 -20.25 -39.83 -18.05
C TYR A 118 -20.46 -39.00 -16.77
N LEU A 119 -20.41 -37.67 -16.84
CA LEU A 119 -20.80 -36.77 -15.74
C LEU A 119 -22.09 -36.00 -16.03
N SER A 120 -22.63 -36.10 -17.25
CA SER A 120 -23.77 -35.29 -17.68
C SER A 120 -25.11 -35.77 -17.12
N ASP A 121 -25.18 -36.99 -16.59
CA ASP A 121 -26.33 -37.52 -15.85
C ASP A 121 -26.51 -36.86 -14.46
N ILE A 122 -25.45 -36.28 -13.88
CA ILE A 122 -25.50 -35.64 -12.56
C ILE A 122 -26.26 -34.30 -12.65
N PRO A 123 -27.45 -34.16 -12.02
CA PRO A 123 -28.20 -32.91 -12.07
C PRO A 123 -27.49 -31.82 -11.24
N ASN A 124 -27.47 -30.60 -11.77
CA ASN A 124 -26.79 -29.44 -11.19
C ASN A 124 -25.28 -29.64 -10.94
N LEU A 125 -24.58 -30.41 -11.78
CA LEU A 125 -23.15 -30.77 -11.60
C LEU A 125 -22.26 -29.57 -11.25
N GLN A 126 -22.38 -28.47 -11.99
CA GLN A 126 -21.60 -27.23 -11.74
C GLN A 126 -21.88 -26.63 -10.36
N ALA A 127 -23.12 -26.71 -9.86
CA ALA A 127 -23.48 -26.26 -8.51
C ALA A 127 -22.92 -27.21 -7.45
N ARG A 128 -23.08 -28.53 -7.61
CA ARG A 128 -22.51 -29.56 -6.71
C ARG A 128 -20.99 -29.41 -6.58
N VAL A 129 -20.26 -29.25 -7.69
CA VAL A 129 -18.80 -29.04 -7.69
C VAL A 129 -18.41 -27.70 -7.03
N ASN A 130 -19.21 -26.64 -7.21
CA ASN A 130 -19.01 -25.41 -6.43
C ASN A 130 -19.30 -25.61 -4.93
N CYS A 131 -20.27 -26.43 -4.53
CA CYS A 131 -20.51 -26.75 -3.12
C CYS A 131 -19.32 -27.48 -2.49
N PHE A 132 -18.73 -28.45 -3.21
CA PHE A 132 -17.49 -29.11 -2.78
C PHE A 132 -16.34 -28.11 -2.59
N LYS A 133 -16.14 -27.15 -3.50
CA LYS A 133 -15.14 -26.07 -3.34
C LYS A 133 -15.36 -25.29 -2.06
N VAL A 134 -16.59 -24.83 -1.83
CA VAL A 134 -16.97 -23.98 -0.68
C VAL A 134 -16.72 -24.73 0.64
N ILE A 135 -17.14 -25.99 0.74
CA ILE A 135 -16.91 -26.81 1.93
C ILE A 135 -15.41 -27.03 2.17
N LEU A 136 -14.64 -27.30 1.11
CA LEU A 136 -13.19 -27.55 1.19
C LEU A 136 -12.37 -26.30 1.50
N SER A 137 -12.93 -25.10 1.35
CA SER A 137 -12.27 -23.82 1.67
C SER A 137 -12.92 -23.05 2.82
N PHE A 138 -13.96 -23.60 3.46
CA PHE A 138 -14.77 -22.87 4.44
C PHE A 138 -13.94 -22.42 5.65
N ASP A 139 -13.14 -23.33 6.23
CA ASP A 139 -12.39 -23.06 7.46
C ASP A 139 -11.32 -21.98 7.25
N ASP A 140 -10.50 -22.11 6.20
CA ASP A 140 -9.48 -21.10 5.84
C ASP A 140 -10.11 -19.71 5.65
N GLU A 141 -11.24 -19.64 4.95
CA GLU A 141 -11.90 -18.39 4.59
C GLU A 141 -12.60 -17.75 5.80
N LEU A 142 -13.26 -18.57 6.63
CA LEU A 142 -13.86 -18.13 7.87
C LEU A 142 -12.81 -17.53 8.82
N GLU A 143 -11.68 -18.22 9.02
CA GLU A 143 -10.62 -17.75 9.92
C GLU A 143 -9.82 -16.57 9.31
N ARG A 144 -9.65 -16.51 7.98
CA ARG A 144 -9.12 -15.31 7.29
C ARG A 144 -9.99 -14.09 7.57
N LEU A 145 -11.31 -14.22 7.46
CA LEU A 145 -12.25 -13.12 7.66
C LEU A 145 -12.38 -12.74 9.15
N LYS A 146 -12.52 -13.72 10.06
CA LYS A 146 -12.50 -13.49 11.52
C LYS A 146 -11.22 -12.76 11.95
N GLY A 147 -10.06 -13.28 11.55
CA GLY A 147 -8.75 -12.69 11.86
C GLY A 147 -8.46 -11.35 11.18
N SER A 148 -9.26 -10.94 10.20
CA SER A 148 -9.17 -9.60 9.57
C SER A 148 -10.09 -8.60 10.26
N LEU A 149 -11.33 -9.00 10.58
CA LEU A 149 -12.24 -8.20 11.42
C LEU A 149 -11.67 -7.96 12.83
N GLN A 150 -11.04 -8.96 13.43
CA GLN A 150 -10.46 -8.83 14.77
C GLN A 150 -9.36 -7.75 14.81
N LYS A 151 -8.50 -7.65 13.79
CA LYS A 151 -7.51 -6.56 13.67
C LYS A 151 -8.16 -5.19 13.59
N TYR A 152 -9.25 -5.06 12.83
CA TYR A 152 -10.05 -3.83 12.78
C TYR A 152 -10.64 -3.49 14.17
N PHE A 153 -11.22 -4.48 14.87
CA PHE A 153 -11.75 -4.30 16.23
C PHE A 153 -10.68 -3.83 17.22
N ASP A 154 -9.50 -4.43 17.17
CA ASP A 154 -8.40 -4.10 18.09
C ASP A 154 -7.78 -2.73 17.78
N VAL A 155 -7.69 -2.33 16.50
CA VAL A 155 -7.28 -0.96 16.12
C VAL A 155 -8.33 0.08 16.52
N ILE A 156 -9.63 -0.19 16.31
CA ILE A 156 -10.73 0.64 16.83
C ILE A 156 -10.58 0.83 18.35
N ARG A 157 -10.37 -0.26 19.10
CA ARG A 157 -10.20 -0.22 20.56
C ARG A 157 -8.91 0.47 21.00
N MET A 158 -7.81 0.30 20.29
CA MET A 158 -6.55 0.99 20.57
C MET A 158 -6.73 2.50 20.43
N VAL A 159 -7.27 3.00 19.32
CA VAL A 159 -7.56 4.44 19.13
C VAL A 159 -8.57 4.94 20.17
N ARG A 160 -9.58 4.13 20.50
CA ARG A 160 -10.60 4.45 21.52
C ARG A 160 -10.07 4.50 22.97
N ASN A 161 -8.82 4.09 23.22
CA ASN A 161 -8.21 4.10 24.55
C ASN A 161 -6.81 4.75 24.58
N ASN A 162 -6.36 5.36 23.48
CA ASN A 162 -5.02 5.94 23.38
C ASN A 162 -4.95 7.28 24.15
N LYS A 163 -4.42 7.23 25.37
CA LYS A 163 -4.30 8.41 26.24
C LYS A 163 -3.40 9.49 25.65
N GLY A 164 -2.31 9.11 24.98
CA GLY A 164 -1.40 10.07 24.36
C GLY A 164 -2.02 10.85 23.20
N LEU A 165 -2.90 10.21 22.42
CA LEU A 165 -3.71 10.88 21.41
C LEU A 165 -4.66 11.92 22.06
N TYR A 166 -5.28 11.58 23.19
CA TYR A 166 -6.14 12.52 23.91
C TYR A 166 -5.36 13.70 24.49
N THR A 167 -4.22 13.48 25.15
CA THR A 167 -3.38 14.57 25.65
C THR A 167 -2.85 15.47 24.52
N ILE A 168 -2.55 14.91 23.34
CA ILE A 168 -2.23 15.72 22.15
C ILE A 168 -3.42 16.57 21.70
N ILE A 169 -4.64 16.03 21.69
CA ILE A 169 -5.85 16.76 21.30
C ILE A 169 -6.17 17.87 22.32
N GLU A 170 -5.96 17.63 23.62
CA GLU A 170 -6.06 18.64 24.67
C GLU A 170 -5.03 19.77 24.49
N ILE A 171 -3.77 19.44 24.15
CA ILE A 171 -2.72 20.43 23.83
C ILE A 171 -3.12 21.26 22.59
N ILE A 172 -3.64 20.63 21.54
CA ILE A 172 -4.10 21.32 20.33
C ILE A 172 -5.28 22.24 20.64
N LEU A 173 -6.24 21.80 21.45
CA LEU A 173 -7.40 22.61 21.87
C LEU A 173 -6.96 23.81 22.72
N ALA A 174 -6.04 23.61 23.67
CA ALA A 174 -5.51 24.68 24.51
C ALA A 174 -4.75 25.72 23.70
N LEU A 175 -3.88 25.28 22.76
CA LEU A 175 -3.17 26.18 21.84
C LEU A 175 -4.13 26.90 20.88
N GLY A 176 -5.12 26.20 20.33
CA GLY A 176 -6.15 26.78 19.47
C GLY A 176 -6.96 27.87 20.17
N ASN A 177 -7.37 27.62 21.42
CA ASN A 177 -8.08 28.59 22.26
C ASN A 177 -7.20 29.79 22.64
N PHE A 178 -5.93 29.58 22.94
CA PHE A 178 -4.99 30.68 23.21
C PHE A 178 -4.76 31.56 21.96
N LEU A 179 -4.53 30.95 20.81
CA LEU A 179 -4.26 31.65 19.54
C LEU A 179 -5.49 32.38 18.96
N ASN A 180 -6.70 32.01 19.37
CA ASN A 180 -7.96 32.62 18.91
C ASN A 180 -8.69 33.41 20.00
N GLY A 181 -8.06 33.69 21.16
CA GLY A 181 -8.73 34.26 22.34
C GLY A 181 -9.49 35.57 22.10
N ASP A 182 -8.98 36.45 21.23
CA ASP A 182 -9.59 37.73 20.88
C ASP A 182 -10.67 37.64 19.77
N ASN A 183 -10.87 36.44 19.20
CA ASN A 183 -11.83 36.17 18.12
C ASN A 183 -13.02 35.33 18.62
N PRO A 184 -14.19 35.36 17.94
CA PRO A 184 -15.30 34.42 18.17
C PRO A 184 -14.99 32.93 17.94
N ARG A 185 -13.73 32.59 17.64
CA ARG A 185 -13.20 31.22 17.48
C ARG A 185 -12.43 30.73 18.72
N GLY A 186 -12.17 31.60 19.70
CA GLY A 186 -11.64 31.21 21.01
C GLY A 186 -12.75 30.67 21.93
N GLY A 187 -12.35 29.93 22.99
CA GLY A 187 -13.29 29.33 23.94
C GLY A 187 -14.04 28.11 23.42
N ALA A 188 -13.50 27.44 22.39
CA ALA A 188 -14.02 26.19 21.86
C ALA A 188 -13.88 25.04 22.87
N TRP A 189 -14.86 24.12 22.86
CA TRP A 189 -14.90 22.92 23.72
C TRP A 189 -14.31 21.68 23.03
N GLY A 190 -14.02 21.76 21.74
CA GLY A 190 -13.50 20.69 20.88
C GLY A 190 -13.36 21.16 19.44
N PHE A 191 -12.86 20.29 18.56
CA PHE A 191 -12.71 20.54 17.12
C PHE A 191 -12.88 19.24 16.32
N HIS A 192 -13.35 19.33 15.07
CA HIS A 192 -13.46 18.16 14.17
C HIS A 192 -12.09 17.57 13.85
N ILE A 193 -11.98 16.24 13.83
CA ILE A 193 -10.73 15.48 13.73
C ILE A 193 -9.93 15.81 12.46
N GLY A 194 -10.61 16.20 11.37
CA GLY A 194 -10.00 16.67 10.14
C GLY A 194 -9.08 17.89 10.32
N PHE A 195 -9.23 18.69 11.39
CA PHE A 195 -8.31 19.78 11.71
C PHE A 195 -6.87 19.29 11.97
N LEU A 196 -6.67 18.04 12.39
CA LEU A 196 -5.33 17.47 12.62
C LEU A 196 -4.43 17.55 11.38
N GLN A 197 -4.99 17.52 10.18
CA GLN A 197 -4.23 17.63 8.93
C GLN A 197 -3.68 19.06 8.70
N LYS A 198 -4.31 20.09 9.28
CA LYS A 198 -3.99 21.52 9.07
C LYS A 198 -2.90 22.07 10.00
N LEU A 199 -2.37 21.25 10.92
CA LEU A 199 -1.38 21.66 11.93
C LEU A 199 -0.02 22.10 11.33
N ASN A 200 0.25 21.79 10.07
CA ASN A 200 1.41 22.31 9.32
C ASN A 200 1.12 23.58 8.49
N GLU A 201 -0.14 23.97 8.31
CA GLU A 201 -0.53 25.19 7.58
C GLU A 201 -0.33 26.44 8.45
N THR A 202 -0.65 26.33 9.74
CA THR A 202 -0.48 27.41 10.72
C THR A 202 1.00 27.56 11.10
N LYS A 203 1.53 28.79 11.03
CA LYS A 203 2.94 29.12 11.31
C LYS A 203 3.10 30.11 12.46
N THR A 204 4.28 30.15 13.05
CA THR A 204 4.70 31.23 13.97
C THR A 204 4.79 32.57 13.24
N ALA A 205 4.68 33.69 13.97
CA ALA A 205 4.72 35.04 13.40
C ALA A 205 6.02 35.35 12.64
N ASP A 206 7.13 34.68 12.97
CA ASP A 206 8.41 34.78 12.27
C ASP A 206 8.57 33.78 11.11
N ASN A 207 7.53 33.01 10.80
CA ASN A 207 7.44 31.95 9.79
C ASN A 207 8.45 30.80 9.91
N LYS A 208 9.19 30.68 11.03
CA LYS A 208 10.25 29.65 11.19
C LYS A 208 9.78 28.28 11.69
N LYS A 209 8.57 28.19 12.25
CA LYS A 209 7.99 26.96 12.81
C LYS A 209 6.52 26.82 12.41
N THR A 210 6.01 25.59 12.33
CA THR A 210 4.57 25.32 12.24
C THR A 210 3.97 25.11 13.63
N LEU A 211 2.63 25.12 13.73
CA LEU A 211 1.94 24.73 14.96
C LEU A 211 2.30 23.28 15.36
N MET A 212 2.45 22.38 14.38
CA MET A 212 2.98 21.03 14.61
C MET A 212 4.39 21.05 15.24
N THR A 213 5.32 21.89 14.76
CA THR A 213 6.64 22.04 15.41
C THR A 213 6.51 22.47 16.87
N VAL A 214 5.63 23.44 17.16
CA VAL A 214 5.40 23.93 18.53
C VAL A 214 4.78 22.86 19.43
N ILE A 215 3.85 22.05 18.91
CA ILE A 215 3.28 20.89 19.63
C ILE A 215 4.37 19.85 19.90
N CYS A 216 5.22 19.53 18.91
CA CYS A 216 6.34 18.59 19.09
C CYS A 216 7.35 19.10 20.14
N ASP A 217 7.69 20.40 20.12
CA ASP A 217 8.52 21.03 21.16
C ASP A 217 7.86 20.92 22.55
N MET A 218 6.56 21.19 22.68
CA MET A 218 5.85 21.07 23.95
C MET A 218 5.79 19.63 24.46
N VAL A 219 5.52 18.64 23.59
CA VAL A 219 5.48 17.23 23.99
C VAL A 219 6.88 16.74 24.38
N ALA A 220 7.92 17.08 23.62
CA ALA A 220 9.30 16.66 23.89
C ALA A 220 9.87 17.19 25.22
N HIS A 221 9.42 18.36 25.69
CA HIS A 221 9.94 18.98 26.92
C HIS A 221 9.00 18.85 28.12
N SER A 222 7.68 18.87 27.93
CA SER A 222 6.69 18.94 29.02
C SER A 222 5.84 17.68 29.19
N TYR A 223 5.65 16.89 28.13
CA TYR A 223 4.79 15.69 28.14
C TYR A 223 5.46 14.42 27.56
N PRO A 224 6.74 14.13 27.83
CA PRO A 224 7.47 13.06 27.13
C PRO A 224 6.91 11.65 27.38
N SER A 225 6.15 11.45 28.46
CA SER A 225 5.48 10.18 28.77
C SER A 225 4.46 9.74 27.72
N ILE A 226 3.81 10.68 27.01
CA ILE A 226 2.75 10.34 26.05
C ILE A 226 3.29 9.72 24.76
N LEU A 227 4.60 9.83 24.51
CA LEU A 227 5.25 9.27 23.32
C LEU A 227 5.12 7.73 23.27
N THR A 228 5.14 7.06 24.43
CA THR A 228 4.94 5.60 24.52
C THR A 228 3.49 5.18 24.27
N ASP A 229 2.51 6.01 24.62
CA ASP A 229 1.11 5.77 24.25
C ASP A 229 0.91 6.00 22.74
N LEU A 230 1.48 7.08 22.19
CA LEU A 230 1.39 7.40 20.76
C LEU A 230 2.05 6.34 19.86
N GLN A 231 3.12 5.67 20.32
CA GLN A 231 3.73 4.54 19.60
C GLN A 231 2.75 3.41 19.28
N GLN A 232 1.67 3.25 20.05
CA GLN A 232 0.63 2.25 19.76
C GLN A 232 -0.12 2.52 18.44
N LEU A 233 -0.10 3.78 17.96
CA LEU A 233 -0.67 4.17 16.66
C LEU A 233 0.11 3.56 15.47
N ASP A 234 1.31 3.00 15.67
CA ASP A 234 1.99 2.19 14.65
C ASP A 234 1.12 1.02 14.15
N GLN A 235 0.16 0.54 14.95
CA GLN A 235 -0.78 -0.53 14.58
C GLN A 235 -1.75 -0.12 13.45
N LEU A 236 -1.94 1.18 13.18
CA LEU A 236 -2.78 1.65 12.06
C LEU A 236 -2.31 1.08 10.71
N GLN A 237 -1.00 0.83 10.55
CA GLN A 237 -0.44 0.22 9.33
C GLN A 237 -0.98 -1.19 9.01
N MET A 238 -1.62 -1.86 9.98
CA MET A 238 -2.20 -3.20 9.83
C MET A 238 -3.51 -3.16 9.04
N ILE A 239 -4.25 -2.04 9.09
CA ILE A 239 -5.50 -1.83 8.35
C ILE A 239 -5.31 -0.96 7.10
N GLU A 240 -4.23 -0.18 6.98
CA GLU A 240 -3.90 0.56 5.74
C GLU A 240 -3.67 -0.34 4.51
N LYS A 241 -3.49 -1.65 4.71
CA LYS A 241 -3.16 -2.63 3.65
C LYS A 241 -4.32 -3.52 3.23
N VAL A 242 -5.47 -3.45 3.91
CA VAL A 242 -6.63 -4.33 3.66
C VAL A 242 -7.90 -3.50 3.83
N ASP A 243 -8.62 -3.20 2.75
CA ASP A 243 -9.86 -2.42 2.82
C ASP A 243 -10.98 -3.24 3.48
N ILE A 244 -11.62 -2.68 4.51
CA ILE A 244 -12.81 -3.28 5.14
C ILE A 244 -13.93 -3.59 4.14
N LYS A 245 -14.04 -2.83 3.04
CA LYS A 245 -15.02 -3.07 1.98
C LYS A 245 -14.81 -4.40 1.27
N ASP A 246 -13.56 -4.81 1.06
CA ASP A 246 -13.25 -6.13 0.50
C ASP A 246 -13.54 -7.24 1.52
N ILE A 247 -13.26 -7.02 2.82
CA ILE A 247 -13.66 -7.96 3.89
C ILE A 247 -15.18 -8.14 3.92
N LEU A 248 -15.96 -7.05 3.86
CA LEU A 248 -17.44 -7.07 3.87
C LEU A 248 -18.02 -7.75 2.62
N LYS A 249 -17.40 -7.52 1.47
CA LYS A 249 -17.73 -8.18 0.20
C LYS A 249 -17.45 -9.69 0.26
N ASP A 250 -16.32 -10.10 0.82
CA ASP A 250 -15.96 -11.50 0.98
C ASP A 250 -16.87 -12.23 1.98
N ILE A 251 -17.27 -11.58 3.08
CA ILE A 251 -18.31 -12.10 3.99
C ILE A 251 -19.64 -12.30 3.24
N THR A 252 -20.01 -11.37 2.36
CA THR A 252 -21.23 -11.47 1.53
C THR A 252 -21.13 -12.61 0.52
N ASN A 253 -19.96 -12.78 -0.12
CA ASN A 253 -19.67 -13.90 -1.02
C ASN A 253 -19.78 -15.25 -0.29
N LEU A 254 -19.20 -15.35 0.91
CA LEU A 254 -19.26 -16.53 1.76
C LEU A 254 -20.70 -16.85 2.20
N GLN A 255 -21.51 -15.84 2.54
CA GLN A 255 -22.94 -16.05 2.85
C GLN A 255 -23.71 -16.59 1.63
N GLY A 256 -23.45 -16.05 0.43
CA GLY A 256 -24.02 -16.55 -0.82
C GLY A 256 -23.59 -17.99 -1.13
N ALA A 257 -22.33 -18.32 -0.83
CA ALA A 257 -21.77 -19.65 -0.98
C ALA A 257 -22.43 -20.68 -0.03
N ILE A 258 -22.63 -20.34 1.25
CA ILE A 258 -23.36 -21.21 2.21
C ILE A 258 -24.81 -21.41 1.77
N LYS A 259 -25.48 -20.35 1.30
CA LYS A 259 -26.84 -20.43 0.73
C LYS A 259 -26.90 -21.37 -0.48
N LEU A 260 -25.89 -21.38 -1.35
CA LEU A 260 -25.79 -22.34 -2.46
C LEU A 260 -25.63 -23.78 -1.96
N VAL A 261 -24.74 -24.04 -0.99
CA VAL A 261 -24.56 -25.38 -0.41
C VAL A 261 -25.87 -25.89 0.18
N LYS A 262 -26.57 -25.05 0.95
CA LYS A 262 -27.90 -25.37 1.49
C LYS A 262 -28.91 -25.68 0.39
N ALA A 263 -29.02 -24.80 -0.61
CA ALA A 263 -29.99 -24.97 -1.69
C ALA A 263 -29.76 -26.24 -2.55
N GLN A 264 -28.54 -26.80 -2.56
CA GLN A 264 -28.26 -28.10 -3.17
C GLN A 264 -28.41 -29.28 -2.19
N SER A 265 -28.18 -29.11 -0.89
CA SER A 265 -28.39 -30.16 0.11
C SER A 265 -29.85 -30.42 0.47
N ASP A 266 -30.71 -29.42 0.27
CA ASP A 266 -32.15 -29.51 0.54
C ASP A 266 -32.92 -30.15 -0.64
N LEU A 267 -32.23 -30.50 -1.73
CA LEU A 267 -32.77 -31.29 -2.85
C LEU A 267 -32.89 -32.78 -2.46
N LYS A 268 -33.79 -33.50 -3.13
CA LYS A 268 -33.86 -34.97 -3.01
C LYS A 268 -32.70 -35.63 -3.77
N PRO A 269 -32.20 -36.80 -3.31
CA PRO A 269 -31.34 -37.67 -4.11
C PRO A 269 -31.95 -37.95 -5.48
N PHE A 270 -31.14 -37.88 -6.54
CA PHE A 270 -31.57 -38.21 -7.90
C PHE A 270 -31.71 -39.72 -8.12
N CYS A 271 -30.88 -40.52 -7.44
CA CYS A 271 -30.86 -41.97 -7.48
C CYS A 271 -30.34 -42.52 -6.13
N ASP A 272 -30.38 -43.84 -5.93
CA ASP A 272 -29.94 -44.47 -4.68
C ASP A 272 -28.42 -44.31 -4.41
N GLU A 273 -27.63 -44.02 -5.44
CA GLU A 273 -26.19 -43.67 -5.34
C GLU A 273 -25.96 -42.22 -4.87
N ASP A 274 -26.96 -41.34 -4.96
CA ASP A 274 -26.81 -39.90 -4.73
C ASP A 274 -26.87 -39.53 -3.24
N LEU A 275 -25.79 -39.83 -2.53
CA LEU A 275 -25.64 -39.49 -1.11
C LEU A 275 -25.34 -38.00 -0.85
N PHE A 276 -25.34 -37.15 -1.90
CA PHE A 276 -25.01 -35.72 -1.77
C PHE A 276 -25.92 -34.99 -0.76
N PRO A 277 -27.26 -35.05 -0.83
CA PRO A 277 -28.12 -34.38 0.17
C PRO A 277 -27.84 -34.88 1.59
N GLN A 278 -27.74 -36.21 1.77
CA GLN A 278 -27.56 -36.85 3.07
C GLN A 278 -26.22 -36.49 3.74
N LYS A 279 -25.13 -36.43 2.98
CA LYS A 279 -23.78 -36.15 3.52
C LYS A 279 -23.44 -34.66 3.58
N ILE A 280 -24.10 -33.82 2.79
CA ILE A 280 -23.87 -32.37 2.80
C ILE A 280 -24.77 -31.64 3.79
N SER A 281 -26.05 -32.00 3.93
CA SER A 281 -27.00 -31.31 4.81
C SER A 281 -26.50 -31.15 6.28
N PRO A 282 -25.89 -32.18 6.92
CA PRO A 282 -25.33 -32.02 8.27
C PRO A 282 -24.21 -30.97 8.38
N LYS A 283 -23.42 -30.76 7.30
CA LYS A 283 -22.34 -29.75 7.27
C LYS A 283 -22.89 -28.33 7.18
N VAL A 284 -24.06 -28.13 6.55
CA VAL A 284 -24.70 -26.81 6.42
C VAL A 284 -25.06 -26.23 7.79
N GLY A 285 -25.43 -27.07 8.76
CA GLY A 285 -25.69 -26.64 10.14
C GLY A 285 -24.45 -26.01 10.79
N ASP A 286 -23.32 -26.73 10.80
CA ASP A 286 -22.04 -26.24 11.33
C ASP A 286 -21.60 -24.95 10.62
N MET A 287 -21.60 -24.95 9.29
CA MET A 287 -21.19 -23.80 8.47
C MET A 287 -22.06 -22.56 8.73
N THR A 288 -23.37 -22.74 8.95
CA THR A 288 -24.28 -21.63 9.24
C THR A 288 -24.02 -21.06 10.63
N THR A 289 -23.96 -21.91 11.66
CA THR A 289 -23.68 -21.48 13.05
C THR A 289 -22.33 -20.76 13.16
N ARG A 290 -21.27 -21.30 12.53
CA ARG A 290 -19.93 -20.70 12.54
C ARG A 290 -19.84 -19.42 11.70
N PHE A 291 -20.69 -19.26 10.70
CA PHE A 291 -20.84 -18.00 9.96
C PHE A 291 -21.61 -16.94 10.77
N GLU A 292 -22.59 -17.33 11.59
CA GLU A 292 -23.29 -16.42 12.51
C GLU A 292 -22.35 -15.81 13.56
N GLU A 293 -21.31 -16.54 14.00
CA GLU A 293 -20.21 -15.97 14.81
C GLU A 293 -19.46 -14.85 14.08
N LEU A 294 -19.10 -15.09 12.81
CA LEU A 294 -18.40 -14.11 11.96
C LEU A 294 -19.27 -12.87 11.72
N HIS A 295 -20.56 -13.05 11.48
CA HIS A 295 -21.54 -11.96 11.34
C HIS A 295 -21.74 -11.20 12.67
N SER A 296 -21.70 -11.87 13.82
CA SER A 296 -21.69 -11.23 15.14
C SER A 296 -20.43 -10.39 15.37
N LEU A 297 -19.26 -10.86 14.93
CA LEU A 297 -18.02 -10.09 14.97
C LEU A 297 -18.07 -8.87 14.03
N GLN A 298 -18.62 -9.03 12.83
CA GLN A 298 -18.84 -7.94 11.87
C GLN A 298 -19.73 -6.83 12.47
N ALA A 299 -20.83 -7.20 13.12
CA ALA A 299 -21.70 -6.25 13.83
C ALA A 299 -20.94 -5.51 14.95
N LYS A 300 -20.19 -6.24 15.79
CA LYS A 300 -19.37 -5.65 16.87
C LYS A 300 -18.29 -4.69 16.36
N VAL A 301 -17.68 -4.98 15.20
CA VAL A 301 -16.75 -4.06 14.52
C VAL A 301 -17.48 -2.78 14.09
N LYS A 302 -18.65 -2.90 13.45
CA LYS A 302 -19.42 -1.72 13.02
C LYS A 302 -19.87 -0.88 14.23
N ASP A 303 -20.47 -1.50 15.24
CA ASP A 303 -20.92 -0.82 16.45
C ASP A 303 -19.77 -0.08 17.13
N ALA A 304 -18.63 -0.75 17.34
CA ALA A 304 -17.45 -0.13 17.94
C ALA A 304 -16.85 1.01 17.10
N PHE A 305 -16.97 0.96 15.76
CA PHE A 305 -16.55 2.08 14.91
C PHE A 305 -17.50 3.26 14.99
N ARG A 306 -18.82 3.05 14.97
CA ARG A 306 -19.81 4.12 15.19
C ARG A 306 -19.62 4.78 16.56
N ASP A 307 -19.41 3.97 17.60
CA ASP A 307 -19.19 4.45 18.97
C ASP A 307 -17.83 5.16 19.12
N LEU A 308 -16.84 4.83 18.26
CA LEU A 308 -15.58 5.58 18.13
C LEU A 308 -15.79 6.93 17.44
N LEU A 309 -16.54 6.99 16.32
CA LEU A 309 -16.87 8.25 15.66
C LEU A 309 -17.61 9.21 16.61
N ALA A 310 -18.65 8.71 17.28
CA ALA A 310 -19.44 9.48 18.24
C ALA A 310 -18.59 10.00 19.42
N TRP A 311 -17.57 9.25 19.87
CA TRP A 311 -16.63 9.70 20.89
C TRP A 311 -15.73 10.85 20.44
N PHE A 312 -15.40 10.93 19.15
CA PHE A 312 -14.66 12.03 18.55
C PHE A 312 -15.55 13.18 18.05
N GLY A 313 -16.88 13.09 18.22
CA GLY A 313 -17.84 14.11 17.78
C GLY A 313 -18.24 14.03 16.30
N GLU A 314 -17.88 12.95 15.61
CA GLU A 314 -18.11 12.73 14.18
C GLU A 314 -19.21 11.68 13.93
N SER A 315 -19.69 11.53 12.68
CA SER A 315 -20.70 10.53 12.30
C SER A 315 -20.35 9.70 11.06
N GLU A 316 -21.11 8.62 10.82
CA GLU A 316 -20.99 7.76 9.62
C GLU A 316 -21.23 8.51 8.29
N LYS A 317 -21.70 9.77 8.34
CA LYS A 317 -21.83 10.65 7.15
C LYS A 317 -20.52 11.35 6.82
N ASP A 318 -19.74 11.68 7.84
CA ASP A 318 -18.54 12.52 7.75
C ASP A 318 -17.31 11.64 7.45
N TYR A 319 -17.29 10.42 8.03
CA TYR A 319 -16.20 9.47 7.83
C TYR A 319 -16.65 8.02 7.67
N THR A 320 -16.05 7.36 6.69
CA THR A 320 -15.86 5.90 6.65
C THR A 320 -14.65 5.47 7.49
N GLU A 321 -14.53 4.18 7.80
CA GLU A 321 -13.39 3.59 8.52
C GLU A 321 -12.06 4.04 7.92
N ASN A 322 -11.89 3.87 6.61
CA ASN A 322 -10.63 4.15 5.92
C ASN A 322 -10.32 5.66 5.92
N THR A 323 -11.32 6.53 5.80
CA THR A 323 -11.10 7.98 5.85
C THR A 323 -10.81 8.48 7.27
N PHE A 324 -11.47 7.91 8.30
CA PHE A 324 -11.21 8.26 9.70
C PHE A 324 -9.79 7.85 10.12
N PHE A 325 -9.44 6.57 9.92
CA PHE A 325 -8.12 6.07 10.29
C PHE A 325 -7.00 6.69 9.45
N LYS A 326 -7.28 7.12 8.20
CA LYS A 326 -6.33 7.91 7.42
C LYS A 326 -6.03 9.28 8.04
N VAL A 327 -7.01 10.01 8.56
CA VAL A 327 -6.75 11.31 9.24
C VAL A 327 -5.80 11.12 10.43
N ILE A 328 -6.05 10.12 11.27
CA ILE A 328 -5.22 9.82 12.46
C ILE A 328 -3.82 9.32 12.04
N SER A 329 -3.75 8.47 11.01
CA SER A 329 -2.48 7.94 10.47
C SER A 329 -1.62 9.03 9.83
N ASP A 330 -2.20 9.90 9.00
CA ASP A 330 -1.50 11.05 8.38
C ASP A 330 -1.00 12.02 9.45
N PHE A 331 -1.84 12.33 10.45
CA PHE A 331 -1.44 13.12 11.62
C PHE A 331 -0.25 12.50 12.36
N TYR A 332 -0.33 11.21 12.68
CA TYR A 332 0.71 10.52 13.45
C TYR A 332 2.03 10.39 12.66
N LYS A 333 1.95 10.16 11.34
CA LYS A 333 3.10 10.18 10.41
C LYS A 333 3.75 11.56 10.36
N MET A 334 2.95 12.63 10.32
CA MET A 334 3.40 14.02 10.38
C MET A 334 4.09 14.34 11.71
N PHE A 335 3.47 13.99 12.85
CA PHE A 335 4.03 14.15 14.19
C PHE A 335 5.36 13.40 14.34
N ASN A 336 5.41 12.12 13.99
CA ASN A 336 6.64 11.32 14.01
C ASN A 336 7.72 11.81 13.04
N ASN A 337 7.36 12.56 11.99
CA ASN A 337 8.36 13.23 11.15
C ASN A 337 8.95 14.46 11.83
N GLU A 338 8.10 15.34 12.35
CA GLU A 338 8.58 16.58 12.97
C GLU A 338 9.32 16.32 14.29
N MET A 339 8.93 15.31 15.07
CA MET A 339 9.72 14.83 16.24
C MET A 339 11.14 14.37 15.84
N ARG A 340 11.30 13.67 14.70
CA ARG A 340 12.62 13.24 14.20
C ARG A 340 13.45 14.42 13.70
N GLU A 341 12.85 15.39 13.03
CA GLU A 341 13.57 16.60 12.61
C GLU A 341 13.93 17.51 13.79
N LEU A 342 13.07 17.61 14.80
CA LEU A 342 13.34 18.30 16.06
C LEU A 342 14.57 17.69 16.76
N GLU A 343 14.64 16.36 16.88
CA GLU A 343 15.79 15.68 17.49
C GLU A 343 17.10 15.91 16.70
N LYS A 344 17.04 15.89 15.36
CA LYS A 344 18.20 16.24 14.51
C LYS A 344 18.65 17.69 14.72
N ARG A 345 17.73 18.65 14.68
CA ARG A 345 18.01 20.09 14.89
C ARG A 345 18.62 20.33 16.27
N LYS A 346 18.15 19.61 17.30
CA LYS A 346 18.71 19.65 18.66
C LYS A 346 20.17 19.16 18.69
N LYS A 347 20.44 17.97 18.16
CA LYS A 347 21.80 17.40 18.07
C LYS A 347 22.77 18.30 17.28
N GLN A 348 22.30 18.88 16.17
CA GLN A 348 23.07 19.86 15.39
C GLN A 348 23.36 21.14 16.19
N SER A 349 22.38 21.68 16.94
CA SER A 349 22.58 22.86 17.79
C SER A 349 23.56 22.60 18.94
N GLU A 350 23.50 21.41 19.54
CA GLU A 350 24.41 20.98 20.62
C GLU A 350 25.85 20.82 20.10
N GLU A 351 26.05 20.22 18.93
CA GLU A 351 27.37 20.10 18.30
C GLU A 351 27.94 21.47 17.87
N ILE A 352 27.13 22.36 17.30
CA ILE A 352 27.57 23.73 16.95
C ILE A 352 27.96 24.53 18.21
N LYS A 353 27.26 24.35 19.34
CA LYS A 353 27.65 24.95 20.63
C LYS A 353 28.97 24.38 21.13
N ARG A 354 29.14 23.06 21.07
CA ARG A 354 30.37 22.37 21.50
C ARG A 354 31.59 22.80 20.69
N GLN A 355 31.44 22.92 19.37
CA GLN A 355 32.53 23.41 18.49
C GLN A 355 32.90 24.85 18.79
N LYS A 356 31.92 25.74 19.07
CA LYS A 356 32.19 27.12 19.50
C LYS A 356 32.90 27.19 20.84
N GLN A 357 32.46 26.42 21.84
CA GLN A 357 33.12 26.33 23.14
C GLN A 357 34.57 25.87 23.00
N LEU A 358 34.83 24.80 22.24
CA LEU A 358 36.19 24.33 21.97
C LEU A 358 37.03 25.38 21.22
N GLN A 359 36.45 26.14 20.28
CA GLN A 359 37.14 27.23 19.60
C GLN A 359 37.49 28.39 20.55
N GLU A 360 36.58 28.74 21.46
CA GLU A 360 36.79 29.77 22.49
C GLU A 360 37.86 29.34 23.51
N GLU A 361 37.84 28.08 23.96
CA GLU A 361 38.87 27.48 24.81
C GLU A 361 40.26 27.47 24.14
N LEU A 362 40.34 27.06 22.86
CA LEU A 362 41.58 27.08 22.09
C LEU A 362 42.11 28.50 21.87
N LEU A 363 41.24 29.48 21.62
CA LEU A 363 41.62 30.89 21.53
C LEU A 363 42.10 31.46 22.86
N HIS A 364 41.48 31.05 23.98
CA HIS A 364 41.90 31.45 25.32
C HIS A 364 43.27 30.88 25.69
N ALA A 365 43.47 29.56 25.52
CA ALA A 365 44.75 28.89 25.78
C ALA A 365 45.88 29.43 24.87
N ALA A 366 45.58 29.69 23.60
CA ALA A 366 46.53 30.34 22.68
C ALA A 366 46.87 31.78 23.08
N GLY A 367 45.93 32.50 23.71
CA GLY A 367 46.15 33.82 24.28
C GLY A 367 47.03 33.78 25.53
N GLN A 368 46.80 32.82 26.44
CA GLN A 368 47.63 32.61 27.63
C GLN A 368 49.08 32.27 27.25
N HIS A 369 49.28 31.26 26.38
CA HIS A 369 50.63 30.91 25.91
C HIS A 369 51.37 32.10 25.28
N ALA A 370 50.70 32.92 24.46
CA ALA A 370 51.31 34.10 23.84
C ALA A 370 51.65 35.23 24.84
N MET A 371 51.01 35.24 26.02
CA MET A 371 51.30 36.18 27.11
C MET A 371 52.41 35.64 28.03
N ASP A 372 52.47 34.33 28.28
CA ASP A 372 53.55 33.68 29.01
C ASP A 372 54.87 33.74 28.21
N GLU A 373 54.79 33.46 26.91
CA GLU A 373 55.89 33.62 25.94
C GLU A 373 56.37 35.08 25.89
N PHE A 374 55.44 36.06 25.85
CA PHE A 374 55.77 37.49 25.92
C PHE A 374 56.44 37.88 27.25
N GLN A 375 56.00 37.35 28.40
CA GLN A 375 56.61 37.65 29.70
C GLN A 375 58.04 37.09 29.77
N ASN A 376 58.24 35.84 29.40
CA ASN A 376 59.57 35.21 29.32
C ASN A 376 60.48 35.98 28.36
N ASP A 377 59.98 36.32 27.17
CA ASP A 377 60.74 37.03 26.13
C ASP A 377 60.87 38.55 26.38
N THR A 378 60.43 39.09 27.51
CA THR A 378 60.66 40.51 27.87
C THR A 378 61.43 40.73 29.17
N GLN A 379 61.75 39.67 29.93
CA GLN A 379 62.69 39.78 31.06
C GLN A 379 64.05 40.34 30.58
N GLY A 380 64.54 41.36 31.28
CA GLY A 380 65.82 42.01 30.98
C GLY A 380 65.88 42.87 29.71
N LYS A 381 64.81 43.01 28.93
CA LYS A 381 64.81 43.82 27.68
C LYS A 381 64.36 45.26 27.92
N ASN A 382 64.98 46.21 27.23
CA ASN A 382 64.67 47.64 27.37
C ASN A 382 63.26 47.97 26.85
N SER A 383 62.59 48.95 27.49
CA SER A 383 61.17 49.32 27.28
C SER A 383 60.73 49.47 25.80
N ARG A 384 61.60 49.98 24.92
CA ARG A 384 61.31 50.09 23.47
C ARG A 384 61.17 48.74 22.77
N MET A 385 61.90 47.71 23.19
CA MET A 385 61.78 46.33 22.69
C MET A 385 60.56 45.63 23.28
N VAL A 386 60.30 45.79 24.59
CA VAL A 386 59.08 45.30 25.25
C VAL A 386 57.82 45.80 24.53
N SER A 387 57.80 47.11 24.20
CA SER A 387 56.74 47.75 23.42
C SER A 387 56.58 47.22 21.98
N GLN A 388 57.61 46.60 21.41
CA GLN A 388 57.58 46.00 20.08
C GLN A 388 57.09 44.56 20.14
N SER A 389 57.63 43.73 21.04
CA SER A 389 57.17 42.34 21.25
C SER A 389 55.68 42.30 21.61
N PHE A 390 55.19 43.20 22.46
CA PHE A 390 53.76 43.25 22.84
C PHE A 390 52.85 43.44 21.62
N ARG A 391 53.22 44.35 20.71
CA ARG A 391 52.48 44.60 19.45
C ARG A 391 52.53 43.40 18.51
N GLN A 392 53.58 42.58 18.59
CA GLN A 392 53.74 41.38 17.76
C GLN A 392 52.89 40.21 18.28
N SER A 393 52.91 39.93 19.59
CA SER A 393 52.03 38.92 20.21
C SER A 393 50.55 39.27 20.01
N MET A 394 50.15 40.53 20.24
CA MET A 394 48.78 40.99 20.03
C MET A 394 48.33 40.90 18.56
N ARG A 395 49.24 41.10 17.59
CA ARG A 395 48.96 40.86 16.16
C ARG A 395 48.77 39.37 15.85
N GLY A 396 49.54 38.48 16.48
CA GLY A 396 49.36 37.03 16.36
C GLY A 396 47.98 36.57 16.84
N ILE A 397 47.56 37.05 18.02
CA ILE A 397 46.22 36.78 18.58
C ILE A 397 45.12 37.36 17.68
N ALA A 398 45.25 38.61 17.22
CA ALA A 398 44.28 39.24 16.32
C ALA A 398 44.15 38.49 14.98
N SER A 399 45.27 38.02 14.41
CA SER A 399 45.27 37.22 13.17
C SER A 399 44.54 35.90 13.35
N ARG A 400 44.84 35.14 14.42
CA ARG A 400 44.09 33.91 14.76
C ARG A 400 42.59 34.17 14.98
N LYS A 401 42.24 35.30 15.59
CA LYS A 401 40.83 35.73 15.79
C LYS A 401 40.15 36.19 14.49
N SER A 402 40.90 36.50 13.44
CA SER A 402 40.36 36.86 12.11
C SER A 402 40.07 35.65 11.20
N MET A 403 40.61 34.46 11.53
CA MET A 403 40.27 33.22 10.85
C MET A 403 38.88 32.74 11.31
N GLN A 404 37.84 33.20 10.62
CA GLN A 404 36.49 32.66 10.80
C GLN A 404 36.44 31.18 10.40
N PRO A 405 35.54 30.36 10.99
CA PRO A 405 35.25 29.04 10.46
C PRO A 405 34.71 29.17 9.02
N MET A 406 35.09 28.25 8.15
CA MET A 406 34.45 28.12 6.83
C MET A 406 32.93 27.98 7.01
N PRO A 407 32.10 28.66 6.20
CA PRO A 407 30.67 28.39 6.19
C PRO A 407 30.44 26.91 5.86
N PHE A 408 29.61 26.24 6.66
CA PHE A 408 28.97 25.01 6.19
C PHE A 408 27.94 25.41 5.13
N GLU A 409 28.31 25.29 3.85
CA GLU A 409 27.29 25.12 2.83
C GLU A 409 26.49 23.85 3.18
N PRO A 410 25.15 23.92 3.22
CA PRO A 410 24.37 22.71 3.36
C PRO A 410 24.60 21.85 2.12
N ILE A 411 24.89 20.56 2.29
CA ILE A 411 25.00 19.63 1.16
C ILE A 411 23.61 19.54 0.51
N SER A 412 23.44 20.30 -0.58
CA SER A 412 22.30 20.19 -1.47
C SER A 412 22.33 18.82 -2.14
N ALA A 413 21.16 18.28 -2.47
CA ALA A 413 21.01 16.86 -2.82
C ALA A 413 21.41 16.55 -4.28
N GLN A 414 22.64 16.88 -4.69
CA GLN A 414 23.24 16.49 -5.98
C GLN A 414 24.73 16.14 -5.81
N GLY A 415 25.17 15.01 -6.37
CA GLY A 415 26.57 14.56 -6.30
C GLY A 415 26.75 13.13 -5.80
N ARG A 416 26.42 12.13 -6.62
CA ARG A 416 26.96 10.76 -6.45
C ARG A 416 28.34 10.67 -7.08
N ASN A 417 29.18 9.79 -6.54
CA ASN A 417 30.58 9.55 -6.91
C ASN A 417 31.49 10.72 -6.44
N THR A 418 32.68 10.48 -5.88
CA THR A 418 33.65 9.45 -6.26
C THR A 418 34.30 8.70 -5.08
N ILE A 419 34.58 7.41 -5.29
CA ILE A 419 35.62 6.67 -4.57
C ILE A 419 36.48 5.96 -5.62
N SER A 420 37.73 6.38 -5.82
CA SER A 420 38.86 5.48 -6.16
C SER A 420 40.18 6.20 -6.46
N ARG A 421 41.26 5.54 -6.03
CA ARG A 421 42.63 5.56 -6.58
C ARG A 421 43.41 6.88 -6.59
N GLN A 422 44.25 6.99 -5.55
CA GLN A 422 45.65 7.33 -5.76
C GLN A 422 46.29 6.38 -6.79
N LEU A 423 47.02 6.93 -7.77
CA LEU A 423 48.28 6.41 -8.32
C LEU A 423 48.76 7.38 -9.41
N GLY A 424 49.86 8.09 -9.17
CA GLY A 424 50.38 9.10 -10.09
C GLY A 424 51.40 8.53 -11.09
N VAL A 425 51.07 8.60 -12.39
CA VAL A 425 52.02 8.46 -13.51
C VAL A 425 51.66 9.57 -14.52
N PRO A 426 52.62 10.37 -15.02
CA PRO A 426 52.30 11.59 -15.76
C PRO A 426 51.91 11.29 -17.22
N THR A 427 50.86 11.96 -17.71
CA THR A 427 50.52 12.03 -19.14
C THR A 427 50.96 13.36 -19.74
N ASN A 428 51.35 13.29 -21.03
CA ASN A 428 52.00 14.38 -21.74
C ASN A 428 50.99 15.39 -22.31
N ARG A 429 51.51 16.47 -22.93
CA ARG A 429 50.76 17.43 -23.74
C ARG A 429 49.75 16.75 -24.68
N LEU A 430 48.59 17.37 -24.88
CA LEU A 430 48.30 18.02 -26.18
C LEU A 430 47.20 19.07 -26.08
N SER A 431 47.35 20.11 -26.90
CA SER A 431 46.43 21.23 -27.10
C SER A 431 45.47 20.95 -28.26
N ILE A 432 44.33 21.64 -28.33
CA ILE A 432 43.98 22.52 -29.47
C ILE A 432 42.63 23.27 -29.28
N MET A 433 42.69 24.57 -29.64
CA MET A 433 41.67 25.51 -30.11
C MET A 433 40.24 25.56 -29.55
N SER A 434 39.85 26.79 -29.20
CA SER A 434 38.49 27.32 -29.16
C SER A 434 37.94 27.65 -30.56
N SER A 435 36.62 27.79 -30.67
CA SER A 435 35.93 28.57 -31.71
C SER A 435 34.62 29.15 -31.16
N GLU A 436 34.27 30.38 -31.54
CA GLU A 436 32.91 30.93 -31.41
C GLU A 436 31.92 30.21 -32.39
N SER A 437 30.63 30.53 -32.56
CA SER A 437 29.88 31.77 -32.32
C SER A 437 28.33 31.61 -32.33
N ASP A 438 27.65 32.67 -31.87
CA ASP A 438 26.36 33.27 -32.28
C ASP A 438 25.10 32.45 -32.66
N THR A 439 23.97 32.80 -32.02
CA THR A 439 22.76 33.46 -32.61
C THR A 439 21.73 33.72 -31.47
N MET A 440 21.29 34.96 -31.19
CA MET A 440 20.13 35.72 -31.74
C MET A 440 18.76 35.05 -31.48
N ASN A 441 17.79 35.70 -30.79
CA ASN A 441 16.90 36.81 -31.21
C ASN A 441 15.90 36.39 -32.33
N GLU A 442 14.63 36.83 -32.47
CA GLU A 442 13.73 37.89 -31.93
C GLU A 442 12.25 37.35 -32.08
N GLU A 443 11.13 37.82 -31.50
CA GLU A 443 10.77 38.68 -30.34
C GLU A 443 9.22 38.48 -30.03
N ASP A 444 8.42 39.56 -29.90
CA ASP A 444 6.94 39.74 -30.09
C ASP A 444 5.85 39.11 -29.16
N ASP A 445 5.60 39.78 -28.03
CA ASP A 445 4.45 40.66 -27.69
C ASP A 445 2.92 40.28 -27.66
N TYR A 446 2.34 40.68 -26.51
CA TYR A 446 1.03 41.32 -26.19
C TYR A 446 -0.39 40.70 -26.30
N ASN A 447 -1.15 41.00 -25.22
CA ASN A 447 -2.60 41.27 -25.11
C ASN A 447 -3.58 40.06 -25.18
N SER A 448 -4.75 40.09 -24.52
CA SER A 448 -5.48 41.22 -23.86
C SER A 448 -6.36 40.78 -22.67
N LEU A 449 -6.73 41.72 -21.78
CA LEU A 449 -8.06 41.91 -21.12
C LEU A 449 -8.77 40.66 -20.52
N SER A 450 -9.18 40.63 -19.25
CA SER A 450 -10.11 41.61 -18.64
C SER A 450 -10.32 41.33 -17.12
N GLN A 451 -10.94 42.27 -16.41
CA GLN A 451 -11.34 42.12 -14.99
C GLN A 451 -12.73 41.46 -14.87
N ASN A 452 -13.03 40.89 -13.70
CA ASN A 452 -14.38 40.99 -13.12
C ASN A 452 -14.33 40.80 -11.59
N GLU A 453 -15.09 41.64 -10.88
CA GLU A 453 -15.39 41.52 -9.45
C GLU A 453 -16.79 40.91 -9.28
N SER A 454 -17.02 40.10 -8.24
CA SER A 454 -18.26 40.11 -7.41
C SER A 454 -18.26 38.99 -6.36
N ASP A 455 -18.90 39.27 -5.22
CA ASP A 455 -19.10 38.37 -4.08
C ASP A 455 -20.25 37.35 -4.29
N ILE A 456 -20.33 36.34 -3.41
CA ILE A 456 -21.46 36.10 -2.46
C ILE A 456 -21.47 34.64 -1.94
N SER A 457 -21.36 34.47 -0.60
CA SER A 457 -21.82 33.31 0.20
C SER A 457 -21.20 31.93 -0.11
N ASP A 458 -21.39 30.87 0.67
CA ASP A 458 -21.66 30.73 2.12
C ASP A 458 -21.09 29.36 2.54
N ASP A 459 -20.64 29.17 3.78
CA ASP A 459 -20.45 27.81 4.31
C ASP A 459 -20.48 27.74 5.85
N SER A 460 -21.36 26.90 6.39
CA SER A 460 -21.83 26.97 7.78
C SER A 460 -21.09 26.01 8.72
N TRP A 461 -20.06 26.49 9.42
CA TRP A 461 -19.24 25.68 10.33
C TRP A 461 -19.48 25.97 11.82
N MET A 462 -20.60 25.52 12.39
CA MET A 462 -20.83 25.51 13.85
C MET A 462 -21.71 24.33 14.33
N MET A 463 -21.30 23.69 15.44
CA MET A 463 -22.17 22.87 16.30
C MET A 463 -22.33 23.56 17.66
N GLN A 464 -23.42 24.32 17.85
CA GLN A 464 -23.80 24.82 19.18
C GLN A 464 -24.66 23.78 19.92
N GLY A 465 -24.00 22.76 20.47
CA GLY A 465 -24.65 21.80 21.37
C GLY A 465 -25.15 22.47 22.65
N ARG A 466 -26.47 22.48 22.87
CA ARG A 466 -27.04 22.66 24.22
C ARG A 466 -26.95 21.33 24.98
N ARG A 467 -27.04 21.45 26.32
CA ARG A 467 -27.00 20.35 27.30
C ARG A 467 -27.93 19.19 26.95
#